data_AF-A0AAU5X795-F1
#
_entry.id   AF-A0AAU5X795-F1
#
_cell.length_a   1.000
_cell.length_b   1.000
_cell.length_c   1.000
_cell.angle_alpha   90.00
_cell.angle_beta   90.00
_cell.angle_gamma   90.00
#
_symmetry.space_group_name_H-M   'P 1'
#
loop_
_entity.id
_entity.type
_entity.pdbx_description
1 polymer ?
#
loop_
_entity_poly.entity_id
_entity_poly.type
_entity_poly.pdbx_seq_one_letter_code
_entity_poly.pdbx_strand_id
1 'polypeptide(L)'
;MRSLKFRALVTLDPATERRSSAVRRLVVRAHRHGPGGVRAFNAVIVTDDQEPLRPGDTHHVVTMTVTEEEALELLRPGDRFELWSDHQLGHGVVSRRVFV
;
A
#
# COMPACT_ATOMS: atom_id res chain seq x y z
N MET A 1 -20.71 -0.85 1.16
CA MET A 1 -19.36 -0.25 1.33
C MET A 1 -18.67 -0.31 -0.02
N ARG A 2 -18.18 0.82 -0.54
CA ARG A 2 -17.48 0.87 -1.83
C ARG A 2 -16.02 0.54 -1.60
N SER A 3 -15.46 -0.40 -2.37
CA SER A 3 -14.04 -0.67 -2.34
C SER A 3 -13.33 0.18 -3.39
N LEU A 4 -12.25 0.83 -2.98
CA LEU A 4 -11.39 1.62 -3.84
C LEU A 4 -10.14 0.82 -4.14
N LYS A 5 -9.80 0.68 -5.42
CA LYS A 5 -8.62 -0.07 -5.84
C LYS A 5 -7.56 0.89 -6.39
N PHE A 6 -6.32 0.62 -6.03
CA PHE A 6 -5.16 1.37 -6.45
C PHE A 6 -4.10 0.38 -6.91
N ARG A 7 -3.43 0.69 -8.01
CA ARG A 7 -2.21 -0.02 -8.39
C ARG A 7 -1.04 0.75 -7.82
N ALA A 8 -0.08 0.04 -7.25
CA ALA A 8 1.09 0.64 -6.63
C ALA A 8 2.34 -0.18 -6.90
N LEU A 9 3.48 0.48 -6.78
CA LEU A 9 4.79 -0.16 -6.69
C LEU A 9 5.19 -0.14 -5.22
N VAL A 10 5.53 -1.29 -4.66
CA VAL A 10 5.95 -1.40 -3.26
C VAL A 10 7.36 -1.93 -3.16
N THR A 11 8.08 -1.43 -2.15
CA THR A 11 9.40 -1.88 -1.75
C THR A 11 9.31 -2.30 -0.29
N LEU A 12 9.76 -3.52 0.02
CA LEU A 12 9.77 -4.04 1.39
C LEU A 12 11.17 -3.97 1.98
N ASP A 13 11.25 -3.56 3.25
CA ASP A 13 12.51 -3.48 3.96
C ASP A 13 13.08 -4.89 4.20
N PRO A 14 14.39 -5.09 4.04
CA PRO A 14 15.01 -6.42 4.12
C PRO A 14 14.96 -7.02 5.54
N ALA A 15 14.84 -6.17 6.57
CA ALA A 15 14.70 -6.59 7.96
C ALA A 15 13.29 -7.09 8.32
N THR A 16 12.36 -7.09 7.38
CA THR A 16 10.97 -7.48 7.63
C THR A 16 10.87 -9.00 7.80
N GLU A 17 10.96 -9.52 9.03
CA GLU A 17 10.74 -10.95 9.30
C GLU A 17 9.25 -11.31 9.28
N ARG A 18 8.62 -11.32 8.09
CA ARG A 18 7.21 -11.74 7.95
C ARG A 18 6.99 -12.75 6.84
N ARG A 19 6.09 -13.70 7.16
CA ARG A 19 5.67 -14.77 6.26
C ARG A 19 5.22 -14.24 4.90
N SER A 20 5.82 -14.83 3.87
CA SER A 20 5.47 -14.68 2.46
C SER A 20 4.02 -15.07 2.21
N SER A 21 3.21 -14.10 1.78
CA SER A 21 1.86 -14.33 1.24
C SER A 21 1.62 -13.40 0.06
N ALA A 22 0.94 -13.91 -0.97
CA ALA A 22 0.48 -13.15 -2.13
C ALA A 22 -0.63 -12.15 -1.77
N VAL A 23 -1.40 -12.44 -0.72
CA VAL A 23 -2.43 -11.54 -0.17
C VAL A 23 -2.06 -11.14 1.25
N ARG A 24 -2.05 -9.83 1.54
CA ARG A 24 -1.67 -9.27 2.84
C ARG A 24 -2.66 -8.20 3.29
N ARG A 25 -3.12 -8.29 4.55
CA ARG A 25 -3.80 -7.17 5.22
C ARG A 25 -2.76 -6.31 5.92
N LEU A 26 -2.71 -5.04 5.55
CA LEU A 26 -1.72 -4.07 6.02
C LEU A 26 -2.39 -2.74 6.30
N VAL A 27 -1.72 -1.92 7.11
CA VAL A 27 -2.07 -0.52 7.29
C VAL A 27 -1.26 0.30 6.29
N VAL A 28 -1.93 1.16 5.53
CA VAL A 28 -1.28 2.11 4.63
C VAL A 28 -1.35 3.49 5.25
N ARG A 29 -0.17 4.10 5.47
CA ARG A 29 -0.07 5.48 5.94
C ARG A 29 0.23 6.39 4.76
N ALA A 30 -0.71 7.26 4.44
CA ALA A 30 -0.55 8.27 3.40
C ALA A 30 -0.30 9.64 4.04
N HIS A 31 0.59 10.42 3.42
CA HIS A 31 0.87 11.79 3.83
C HIS A 31 -0.09 12.75 3.14
N ARG A 32 -0.66 13.68 3.91
CA ARG A 32 -1.45 14.78 3.37
C ARG A 32 -0.52 15.82 2.75
N HIS A 33 -0.90 16.31 1.57
CA HIS A 33 -0.27 17.46 0.95
C HIS A 33 -0.65 18.73 1.73
N GLY A 34 0.21 19.15 2.65
CA GLY A 34 -0.02 20.28 3.57
C GLY A 34 0.55 20.02 4.97
N PRO A 35 0.49 20.99 5.89
CA PRO A 35 1.11 20.84 7.20
C PRO A 35 0.46 19.72 8.02
N GLY A 36 1.21 18.62 8.19
CA GLY A 36 1.19 17.79 9.41
C GLY A 36 0.27 16.58 9.48
N GLY A 37 -0.49 16.22 8.44
CA GLY A 37 -1.43 15.09 8.52
C GLY A 37 -0.87 13.79 7.93
N VAL A 38 -0.66 12.76 8.74
CA VAL A 38 -0.58 11.36 8.26
C VAL A 38 -1.90 10.69 8.53
N ARG A 39 -2.51 10.04 7.53
CA ARG A 39 -3.72 9.24 7.70
C ARG A 39 -3.42 7.77 7.42
N ALA A 40 -3.91 6.91 8.31
CA ALA A 40 -3.79 5.48 8.19
C ALA A 40 -5.09 4.89 7.62
N PHE A 41 -4.94 3.87 6.77
CA PHE A 41 -6.03 3.16 6.11
C PHE A 41 -5.82 1.67 6.26
N ASN A 42 -6.91 0.91 6.45
CA ASN A 42 -6.82 -0.54 6.38
C ASN A 42 -6.88 -0.95 4.92
N ALA A 43 -5.90 -1.75 4.50
CA ALA A 43 -5.76 -2.15 3.12
C ALA A 43 -5.57 -3.66 2.96
N VAL A 44 -6.16 -4.20 1.91
CA VAL A 44 -5.81 -5.52 1.39
C VAL A 44 -4.89 -5.31 0.19
N ILE A 45 -3.69 -5.86 0.26
CA ILE A 45 -2.68 -5.80 -0.79
C ILE A 45 -2.56 -7.19 -1.41
N VAL A 46 -2.64 -7.23 -2.74
CA VAL A 46 -2.52 -8.44 -3.54
C VAL A 46 -1.44 -8.21 -4.59
N THR A 47 -0.53 -9.16 -4.76
CA THR A 47 0.44 -9.13 -5.86
C THR A 47 -0.24 -9.48 -7.17
N ASP A 48 0.10 -8.76 -8.23
CA ASP A 48 -0.56 -8.95 -9.52
C ASP A 48 -0.13 -10.27 -10.21
N ASP A 49 1.08 -10.75 -9.91
CA ASP A 49 1.63 -12.03 -10.38
C ASP A 49 1.27 -13.22 -9.48
N GLN A 50 0.52 -13.01 -8.39
CA GLN A 50 0.19 -14.01 -7.38
C GLN A 50 1.40 -14.58 -6.63
N GLU A 51 2.59 -14.03 -6.83
CA GLU A 51 3.77 -14.43 -6.07
C GLU A 51 3.77 -13.75 -4.70
N PRO A 52 4.27 -14.41 -3.65
CA PRO A 52 4.37 -13.77 -2.35
C PRO A 52 5.38 -12.62 -2.36
N LEU A 53 5.01 -11.45 -1.83
CA LEU A 53 5.99 -10.40 -1.52
C LEU A 53 7.05 -10.93 -0.55
N ARG A 54 8.31 -10.62 -0.79
CA ARG A 54 9.46 -11.02 0.03
C ARG A 54 10.18 -9.80 0.61
N PRO A 55 10.79 -9.94 1.80
CA PRO A 55 11.64 -8.88 2.34
C PRO A 55 12.77 -8.54 1.35
N GLY A 56 13.00 -7.26 1.12
CA GLY A 56 13.98 -6.79 0.13
C GLY A 56 13.45 -6.68 -1.31
N ASP A 57 12.21 -7.08 -1.59
CA ASP A 57 11.59 -6.83 -2.90
C ASP A 57 11.55 -5.33 -3.17
N THR A 58 11.90 -4.93 -4.40
CA THR A 58 11.90 -3.54 -4.83
C THR A 58 10.94 -3.35 -6.00
N HIS A 59 10.15 -2.27 -5.97
CA HIS A 59 9.21 -1.89 -7.03
C HIS A 59 8.24 -3.00 -7.48
N HIS A 60 7.83 -3.88 -6.57
CA HIS A 60 6.89 -4.95 -6.89
C HIS A 60 5.50 -4.37 -7.18
N VAL A 61 4.86 -4.82 -8.26
CA VAL A 61 3.52 -4.34 -8.62
C VAL A 61 2.49 -5.02 -7.74
N VAL A 62 1.62 -4.21 -7.13
CA VAL A 62 0.51 -4.70 -6.30
C VAL A 62 -0.78 -3.95 -6.60
N THR A 63 -1.88 -4.64 -6.35
CA THR A 63 -3.21 -4.05 -6.24
C THR A 63 -3.56 -3.89 -4.76
N MET A 64 -3.79 -2.65 -4.36
CA MET A 64 -4.22 -2.27 -3.02
C MET A 64 -5.71 -1.95 -3.03
N THR A 65 -6.46 -2.51 -2.08
CA THR A 65 -7.89 -2.25 -1.88
C THR A 65 -8.14 -1.62 -0.53
N VAL A 66 -8.82 -0.46 -0.52
CA VAL A 66 -9.16 0.32 0.69
C VAL A 66 -10.66 0.60 0.71
N THR A 67 -11.27 0.64 1.87
CA THR A 67 -12.73 0.87 2.02
C THR A 67 -13.12 2.30 2.41
N GLU A 68 -12.15 3.09 2.86
CA GLU A 68 -12.37 4.48 3.30
C GLU A 68 -12.28 5.45 2.10
N GLU A 69 -13.32 6.25 1.89
CA GLU A 69 -13.40 7.13 0.71
C GLU A 69 -12.33 8.23 0.68
N GLU A 70 -11.87 8.68 1.85
CA GLU A 70 -10.83 9.70 1.95
C GLU A 70 -9.47 9.25 1.42
N ALA A 71 -9.30 7.94 1.18
CA ALA A 71 -8.18 7.40 0.41
C ALA A 71 -8.07 8.05 -0.98
N LEU A 72 -9.19 8.44 -1.61
CA LEU A 72 -9.18 9.13 -2.90
C LEU A 72 -8.54 10.52 -2.85
N GLU A 73 -8.46 11.15 -1.69
CA GLU A 73 -7.82 12.48 -1.61
C GLU A 73 -6.32 12.37 -1.38
N LEU A 74 -5.90 11.30 -0.69
CA LEU A 74 -4.56 11.10 -0.14
C LEU A 74 -3.70 10.08 -0.88
N LEU A 75 -4.31 9.24 -1.74
CA LEU A 75 -3.62 8.25 -2.58
C LEU A 75 -3.84 8.61 -4.05
N ARG A 76 -3.15 9.66 -4.52
CA ARG A 76 -3.10 10.07 -5.94
C ARG A 76 -1.94 9.39 -6.65
N PRO A 77 -2.02 9.22 -7.99
CA PRO A 77 -0.86 8.78 -8.76
C PRO A 77 0.37 9.64 -8.47
N GLY A 78 1.50 9.01 -8.15
CA GLY A 78 2.74 9.64 -7.73
C GLY A 78 2.90 9.78 -6.21
N ASP A 79 1.83 9.65 -5.43
CA ASP A 79 1.89 9.81 -3.98
C ASP A 79 2.59 8.61 -3.33
N ARG A 80 3.43 8.94 -2.35
CA ARG A 80 4.11 7.95 -1.51
C ARG A 80 3.26 7.59 -0.30
N PHE A 81 3.39 6.35 0.12
CA PHE A 81 2.79 5.84 1.34
C PHE A 81 3.73 4.85 2.01
N GLU A 82 3.50 4.61 3.29
CA GLU A 82 4.22 3.63 4.08
C GLU A 82 3.36 2.40 4.31
N LEU A 83 3.99 1.22 4.33
CA LEU A 83 3.35 -0.05 4.67
C LEU A 83 3.63 -0.39 6.13
N TRP A 84 2.57 -0.65 6.87
CA TRP A 84 2.65 -0.91 8.31
C TRP A 84 1.90 -2.18 8.71
N SER A 85 2.43 -2.85 9.73
CA SER A 85 1.65 -3.71 10.63
C SER A 85 1.81 -3.21 12.06
N ASP A 86 2.62 -3.91 12.85
CA ASP A 86 3.17 -3.57 14.16
C ASP A 86 4.35 -2.59 14.04
N HIS A 87 5.14 -2.69 12.97
CA HIS A 87 6.20 -1.76 12.59
C HIS A 87 6.09 -1.40 11.11
N GLN A 88 6.90 -0.44 10.67
CA GLN A 88 7.03 -0.11 9.24
C GLN A 88 7.74 -1.25 8.51
N LEU A 89 7.14 -1.72 7.42
CA LEU A 89 7.61 -2.86 6.63
C LEU A 89 8.24 -2.43 5.31
N GLY A 90 8.08 -1.16 4.95
CA GLY A 90 8.50 -0.62 3.68
C GLY A 90 7.62 0.54 3.25
N HIS A 91 7.62 0.81 1.95
CA HIS A 91 6.96 1.95 1.37
C HIS A 91 6.48 1.64 -0.05
N GLY A 92 5.63 2.50 -0.59
CA GLY A 92 5.18 2.38 -1.96
C GLY A 92 4.81 3.71 -2.58
N VAL A 93 4.61 3.66 -3.89
CA VAL A 93 4.12 4.77 -4.70
C VAL A 93 2.89 4.32 -5.46
N VAL A 94 1.83 5.12 -5.41
CA VAL A 94 0.62 4.87 -6.20
C VAL A 94 0.94 5.11 -7.67
N SER A 95 0.78 4.09 -8.52
CA SER A 95 0.99 4.25 -9.96
C SER A 95 -0.29 4.74 -10.65
N ARG A 96 -1.44 4.17 -10.28
CA ARG A 96 -2.75 4.62 -10.81
C ARG A 96 -3.90 4.21 -9.91
N ARG A 97 -5.03 4.88 -10.07
CA ARG A 97 -6.32 4.42 -9.53
C ARG A 97 -6.93 3.41 -10.47
N VAL A 98 -7.49 2.35 -9.90
CA VAL A 98 -8.25 1.34 -10.62
C VAL A 98 -9.70 1.59 -10.28
N PHE A 99 -10.37 2.37 -11.13
CA PHE A 99 -11.81 2.58 -11.00
C PHE A 99 -12.51 1.30 -11.47
N VAL A 100 -13.19 0.64 -10.54
CA VAL A 100 -14.12 -0.47 -10.80
C VAL A 100 -15.52 -0.04 -10.39
#